data_AF-A0A3M0SR07-F1
#
_entry.id   AF-A0A3M0SR07-F1
#
_cell.length_a   1.000
_cell.length_b   1.000
_cell.length_c   1.000
_cell.angle_alpha   90.00
_cell.angle_beta   90.00
_cell.angle_gamma   90.00
#
_symmetry.space_group_name_H-M   'P 1'
#
loop_
_entity.id
_entity.type
_entity.pdbx_description
1 polymer ?
#
loop_
_entity_poly.entity_id
_entity_poly.type
_entity_poly.pdbx_seq_one_letter_code
_entity_poly.pdbx_strand_id
1 'polypeptide(L)'
;MKFITEIDLRDLYRKEPFTDYELKLGTRLTPEASQFLSDKGINMFDDGSYYKKKNVVNKEQPVEKKHDVDKKQAVEKKETVEKVQTINENQTPAQPKKKNNWKKKKLYSKMKSTEALFLITEEELLNKDILWAQNVISLGKQFTKIKNAIQGKGSVENLCIKECTAINFSNY
;
A
#
# COMPACT_ATOMS: atom_id res chain seq x y z
N MET A 1 13.13 31.66 -4.55
CA MET A 1 11.98 30.94 -5.14
C MET A 1 10.72 31.41 -4.43
N LYS A 2 9.57 31.44 -5.11
CA LYS A 2 8.27 31.67 -4.44
C LYS A 2 7.64 30.32 -4.09
N PHE A 3 7.01 30.24 -2.93
CA PHE A 3 6.25 29.05 -2.52
C PHE A 3 4.76 29.31 -2.66
N ILE A 4 4.01 28.30 -3.12
CA ILE A 4 2.56 28.25 -3.11
C ILE A 4 2.16 27.36 -1.94
N THR A 5 1.30 27.88 -1.07
CA THR A 5 0.87 27.23 0.17
C THR A 5 -0.55 26.66 0.05
N GLU A 6 -0.98 25.88 1.04
CA GLU A 6 -2.33 25.31 1.06
C GLU A 6 -3.41 26.40 1.14
N ILE A 7 -3.16 27.46 1.93
CA ILE A 7 -4.15 28.53 2.12
C ILE A 7 -4.35 29.35 0.83
N ASP A 8 -3.29 29.54 0.03
CA ASP A 8 -3.39 30.19 -1.30
C ASP A 8 -4.34 29.40 -2.22
N LEU A 9 -4.19 28.08 -2.26
CA LEU A 9 -5.03 27.20 -3.08
C LEU A 9 -6.46 27.08 -2.54
N ARG A 10 -6.61 27.04 -1.21
CA ARG A 10 -7.91 27.01 -0.54
C ARG A 10 -8.71 28.29 -0.82
N ASP A 11 -8.07 29.45 -0.81
CA ASP A 11 -8.72 30.75 -1.07
C ASP A 11 -8.95 31.04 -2.55
N LEU A 12 -8.23 30.38 -3.47
CA LEU A 12 -8.62 30.28 -4.87
C LEU A 12 -9.87 29.38 -5.02
N TYR A 13 -9.82 28.16 -4.48
CA TYR A 13 -10.90 27.16 -4.61
C TYR A 13 -12.22 27.59 -3.95
N ARG A 14 -12.15 28.47 -2.94
CA ARG A 14 -13.31 29.12 -2.30
C ARG A 14 -14.02 30.14 -3.20
N LYS A 15 -13.30 30.76 -4.14
CA LYS A 15 -13.85 31.75 -5.09
C LYS A 15 -14.40 31.05 -6.32
N GLU A 16 -13.64 30.11 -6.86
CA GLU A 16 -13.97 29.35 -8.06
C GLU A 16 -13.41 27.92 -7.93
N PRO A 17 -14.26 26.88 -7.89
CA PRO A 17 -13.78 25.49 -7.84
C PRO A 17 -13.17 25.08 -9.18
N PHE A 18 -11.87 24.73 -9.17
CA PHE A 18 -11.12 24.30 -10.35
C PHE A 18 -10.79 22.80 -10.30
N THR A 19 -10.69 22.17 -11.49
CA THR A 19 -10.32 20.76 -11.70
C THR A 19 -8.85 20.55 -12.06
N ASP A 20 -8.17 21.61 -12.51
CA ASP A 20 -6.83 21.56 -13.08
C ASP A 20 -6.02 22.77 -12.58
N TYR A 21 -4.73 22.60 -12.32
CA TYR A 21 -3.85 23.64 -11.80
C TYR A 21 -2.49 23.66 -12.51
N GLU A 22 -2.18 24.81 -13.13
CA GLU A 22 -0.92 25.05 -13.84
C GLU A 22 0.14 25.66 -12.91
N LEU A 23 1.30 25.00 -12.80
CA LEU A 23 2.37 25.46 -11.92
C LEU A 23 3.31 26.45 -12.65
N LYS A 24 3.33 27.71 -12.18
CA LYS A 24 4.16 28.76 -12.81
C LYS A 24 5.65 28.51 -12.58
N LEU A 25 6.46 28.60 -13.65
CA LEU A 25 7.90 28.39 -13.63
C LEU A 25 8.59 29.21 -12.52
N GLY A 26 9.48 28.56 -11.76
CA GLY A 26 10.20 29.17 -10.63
C GLY A 26 9.40 29.25 -9.31
N THR A 27 8.16 28.76 -9.28
CA THR A 27 7.41 28.49 -8.04
C THR A 27 7.61 27.05 -7.58
N ARG A 28 7.34 26.77 -6.29
CA ARG A 28 7.28 25.41 -5.73
C ARG A 28 6.08 25.31 -4.77
N LEU A 29 5.41 24.17 -4.76
CA LEU A 29 4.38 23.88 -3.76
C LEU A 29 5.01 23.47 -2.43
N THR A 30 4.36 23.81 -1.32
CA THR A 30 4.62 23.13 -0.04
C THR A 30 4.07 21.70 -0.07
N PRO A 31 4.55 20.77 0.76
CA PRO A 31 4.02 19.40 0.82
C PRO A 31 2.50 19.37 1.08
N GLU A 32 2.02 20.31 1.91
CA GLU A 32 0.61 20.49 2.26
C GLU A 32 -0.23 21.00 1.07
N ALA A 33 0.33 21.91 0.26
CA ALA A 33 -0.34 22.41 -0.95
C ALA A 33 -0.49 21.30 -2.01
N SER A 34 0.54 20.48 -2.22
CA SER A 34 0.45 19.29 -3.09
C SER A 34 -0.52 18.24 -2.55
N GLN A 35 -0.61 18.07 -1.23
CA GLN A 35 -1.58 17.18 -0.58
C GLN A 35 -3.02 17.67 -0.79
N PHE A 36 -3.28 18.98 -0.66
CA PHE A 36 -4.61 19.57 -0.91
C PHE A 36 -5.09 19.33 -2.34
N LEU A 37 -4.23 19.54 -3.35
CA LEU A 37 -4.58 19.26 -4.76
C LEU A 37 -4.90 17.77 -4.96
N SER A 38 -4.11 16.89 -4.34
CA SER A 38 -4.30 15.43 -4.39
C SER A 38 -5.62 14.99 -3.73
N ASP A 39 -5.96 15.53 -2.56
CA ASP A 39 -7.20 15.21 -1.82
C ASP A 39 -8.45 15.80 -2.48
N LYS A 40 -8.30 16.87 -3.26
CA LYS A 40 -9.35 17.43 -4.13
C LYS A 40 -9.48 16.72 -5.48
N GLY A 41 -8.52 15.88 -5.87
CA GLY A 41 -8.50 15.23 -7.17
C GLY A 41 -8.20 16.18 -8.33
N ILE A 42 -7.48 17.27 -8.05
CA ILE A 42 -7.13 18.31 -9.03
C ILE A 42 -5.91 17.87 -9.83
N ASN A 43 -6.00 17.88 -11.16
CA ASN A 43 -4.86 17.54 -12.01
C ASN A 43 -3.81 18.65 -11.97
N MET A 44 -2.53 18.27 -12.08
CA MET A 44 -1.41 19.18 -12.04
C MET A 44 -0.63 19.09 -13.34
N PHE A 45 -0.51 20.22 -14.05
CA PHE A 45 0.33 20.34 -15.23
C PHE A 45 1.57 21.15 -14.86
N ASP A 46 2.74 20.51 -15.00
CA ASP A 46 4.05 21.12 -14.77
C ASP A 46 4.74 21.34 -16.12
N ASP A 47 4.73 22.59 -16.58
CA ASP A 47 5.48 23.03 -17.77
C ASP A 47 6.99 23.20 -17.48
N GLY A 48 7.46 22.85 -16.27
CA GLY A 48 8.85 22.78 -15.85
C GLY A 48 9.64 21.67 -16.55
N SER A 49 10.09 21.94 -17.78
CA SER A 49 10.74 20.97 -18.66
C SER A 49 12.08 20.39 -18.16
N TYR A 50 12.04 19.36 -17.31
CA TYR A 50 13.19 18.53 -16.97
C TYR A 50 12.86 17.02 -17.09
N TYR A 51 13.81 16.27 -17.65
CA TYR A 51 13.81 14.81 -17.92
C TYR A 51 12.65 14.18 -18.74
N LYS A 52 13.01 13.85 -20.00
CA LYS A 52 12.47 12.82 -20.91
C LYS A 52 11.15 13.07 -21.68
N LYS A 53 11.35 13.44 -22.95
CA LYS A 53 10.49 13.19 -24.12
C LYS A 53 9.49 12.03 -23.95
N LYS A 54 8.20 12.32 -24.17
CA LYS A 54 7.25 11.35 -24.75
C LYS A 54 7.58 11.18 -26.24
N ASN A 55 7.57 9.94 -26.74
CA ASN A 55 7.22 9.70 -28.14
C ASN A 55 5.72 9.41 -28.18
N VAL A 56 4.95 10.25 -28.87
CA VAL A 56 3.56 9.98 -29.20
C VAL A 56 3.48 9.73 -30.70
N VAL A 57 2.99 8.55 -31.08
CA VAL A 57 2.50 8.27 -32.43
C VAL A 57 1.15 7.59 -32.26
N ASN A 58 0.09 8.29 -32.67
CA ASN A 58 -1.23 7.69 -32.79
C ASN A 58 -1.24 6.72 -33.98
N LYS A 59 -2.03 5.65 -33.90
CA LYS A 59 -3.19 5.44 -34.78
C LYS A 59 -4.01 4.21 -34.39
N GLU A 60 -5.20 4.13 -34.97
CA GLU A 60 -6.28 3.21 -34.64
C GLU A 60 -6.02 1.74 -35.04
N GLN A 61 -6.94 0.88 -34.62
CA GLN A 61 -7.23 -0.46 -35.16
C GLN A 61 -7.58 -0.38 -36.69
N PRO A 62 -7.64 -1.48 -37.50
CA PRO A 62 -8.04 -2.83 -37.06
C PRO A 62 -7.56 -4.09 -37.87
N VAL A 63 -7.95 -5.28 -37.36
CA VAL A 63 -8.53 -6.44 -38.11
C VAL A 63 -7.71 -7.30 -39.11
N GLU A 64 -7.51 -8.57 -38.70
CA GLU A 64 -7.71 -9.83 -39.46
C GLU A 64 -6.70 -10.50 -40.44
N LYS A 65 -6.49 -11.82 -40.19
CA LYS A 65 -6.47 -12.97 -41.16
C LYS A 65 -5.27 -13.13 -42.13
N LYS A 66 -4.83 -14.35 -42.54
CA LYS A 66 -4.94 -15.75 -42.03
C LYS A 66 -4.08 -16.69 -42.93
N HIS A 67 -3.53 -17.79 -42.38
CA HIS A 67 -3.21 -19.07 -43.09
C HIS A 67 -2.14 -19.02 -44.22
N ASP A 68 -1.52 -20.12 -44.73
CA ASP A 68 -1.33 -21.53 -44.32
C ASP A 68 -0.22 -22.18 -45.19
N VAL A 69 0.16 -23.46 -44.91
CA VAL A 69 0.50 -24.51 -45.94
C VAL A 69 1.82 -24.32 -46.76
N ASP A 70 2.67 -25.33 -47.02
CA ASP A 70 2.69 -26.77 -46.68
C ASP A 70 4.05 -27.40 -47.03
N LYS A 71 4.35 -28.60 -46.47
CA LYS A 71 5.07 -29.76 -47.11
C LYS A 71 6.51 -29.55 -47.68
N LYS A 72 7.42 -30.54 -47.76
CA LYS A 72 7.42 -31.96 -47.37
C LYS A 72 8.85 -32.55 -47.39
N GLN A 73 9.12 -33.52 -46.50
CA GLN A 73 9.98 -34.72 -46.73
C GLN A 73 11.49 -34.51 -47.06
N ALA A 74 12.40 -35.43 -46.71
CA ALA A 74 12.29 -36.72 -46.02
C ALA A 74 13.66 -37.23 -45.49
N VAL A 75 13.64 -37.99 -44.37
CA VAL A 75 14.33 -39.30 -44.16
C VAL A 75 15.89 -39.30 -44.11
N GLU A 76 16.60 -40.02 -43.22
CA GLU A 76 16.28 -41.15 -42.33
C GLU A 76 17.17 -41.24 -41.06
N LYS A 77 16.59 -41.62 -39.90
CA LYS A 77 17.14 -42.40 -38.73
C LYS A 77 18.49 -41.95 -38.10
N LYS A 78 18.88 -42.25 -36.85
CA LYS A 78 18.47 -43.09 -35.69
C LYS A 78 19.22 -42.46 -34.46
N GLU A 79 18.93 -42.58 -33.16
CA GLU A 79 17.85 -42.99 -32.24
C GLU A 79 18.36 -42.55 -30.82
N THR A 80 17.66 -42.44 -29.68
CA THR A 80 16.33 -42.83 -29.15
C THR A 80 15.96 -41.72 -28.13
N VAL A 81 14.86 -40.97 -28.28
CA VAL A 81 13.60 -41.09 -27.50
C VAL A 81 13.82 -41.31 -25.99
N GLU A 82 13.36 -40.49 -25.03
CA GLU A 82 12.68 -39.18 -24.98
C GLU A 82 12.94 -38.57 -23.56
N LYS A 83 12.34 -37.51 -22.98
CA LYS A 83 11.15 -36.64 -23.21
C LYS A 83 11.49 -35.26 -22.56
N VAL A 84 11.44 -34.09 -23.21
CA VAL A 84 10.28 -33.26 -23.65
C VAL A 84 9.51 -32.65 -22.46
N GLN A 85 9.33 -31.31 -22.34
CA GLN A 85 9.85 -30.19 -23.15
C GLN A 85 9.83 -28.85 -22.38
N THR A 86 10.77 -27.97 -22.70
CA THR A 86 10.61 -26.51 -22.54
C THR A 86 9.91 -25.93 -23.77
N ILE A 87 9.18 -24.82 -23.62
CA ILE A 87 9.27 -23.59 -24.46
C ILE A 87 8.20 -22.58 -23.96
N ASN A 88 8.51 -21.27 -24.04
CA ASN A 88 7.59 -20.18 -23.71
C ASN A 88 6.59 -19.95 -24.88
N GLU A 89 5.44 -19.30 -24.72
CA GLU A 89 5.35 -17.83 -24.65
C GLU A 89 3.95 -17.31 -24.26
N ASN A 90 3.93 -16.06 -23.77
CA ASN A 90 2.97 -14.98 -24.06
C ASN A 90 1.50 -15.33 -24.43
N GLN A 91 0.47 -14.72 -23.83
CA GLN A 91 0.42 -13.66 -22.81
C GLN A 91 -1.00 -13.58 -22.22
N THR A 92 -1.13 -13.20 -20.94
CA THR A 92 -2.31 -12.46 -20.46
C THR A 92 -1.85 -11.57 -19.30
N PRO A 93 -1.74 -10.24 -19.49
CA PRO A 93 -1.38 -9.31 -18.42
C PRO A 93 -2.48 -9.24 -17.35
N ALA A 94 -2.43 -10.16 -16.39
CA ALA A 94 -3.33 -10.19 -15.25
C ALA A 94 -3.14 -8.93 -14.39
N GLN A 95 -3.94 -7.90 -14.68
CA GLN A 95 -4.01 -6.63 -13.97
C GLN A 95 -3.78 -6.85 -12.47
N PRO A 96 -2.77 -6.20 -11.84
CA PRO A 96 -2.47 -6.41 -10.43
C PRO A 96 -3.59 -5.85 -9.56
N LYS A 97 -4.63 -6.67 -9.33
CA LYS A 97 -5.83 -6.34 -8.57
C LYS A 97 -5.40 -5.73 -7.24
N LYS A 98 -5.60 -4.40 -7.13
CA LYS A 98 -5.10 -3.55 -6.05
C LYS A 98 -5.78 -3.95 -4.73
N LYS A 99 -5.30 -5.04 -4.11
CA LYS A 99 -5.91 -5.66 -2.91
C LYS A 99 -6.17 -4.56 -1.89
N ASN A 100 -7.43 -4.44 -1.48
CA ASN A 100 -7.98 -3.27 -0.79
C ASN A 100 -7.36 -3.08 0.61
N ASN A 101 -6.17 -2.47 0.62
CA ASN A 101 -5.31 -2.30 1.79
C ASN A 101 -5.99 -1.51 2.92
N TRP A 102 -7.08 -0.79 2.62
CA TRP A 102 -7.99 -0.16 3.59
C TRP A 102 -8.36 -1.07 4.77
N LYS A 103 -8.68 -2.36 4.55
CA LYS A 103 -9.00 -3.28 5.66
C LYS A 103 -7.78 -3.48 6.59
N LYS A 104 -6.59 -3.66 6.03
CA LYS A 104 -5.33 -3.76 6.80
C LYS A 104 -4.94 -2.44 7.47
N LYS A 105 -5.10 -1.31 6.78
CA LYS A 105 -4.88 0.04 7.34
C LYS A 105 -5.81 0.31 8.52
N LYS A 106 -7.11 0.08 8.37
CA LYS A 106 -8.12 0.25 9.43
C LYS A 106 -7.84 -0.64 10.65
N LEU A 107 -7.41 -1.89 10.43
CA LEU A 107 -6.95 -2.77 11.51
C LEU A 107 -5.70 -2.20 12.20
N TYR A 108 -4.67 -1.81 11.45
CA TYR A 108 -3.44 -1.25 12.01
C TYR A 108 -3.69 0.06 12.79
N SER A 109 -4.53 0.96 12.28
CA SER A 109 -4.95 2.18 13.00
C SER A 109 -5.68 1.87 14.30
N LYS A 110 -6.58 0.86 14.31
CA LYS A 110 -7.19 0.37 15.57
C LYS A 110 -6.12 -0.17 16.53
N MET A 111 -5.20 -1.01 16.05
CA MET A 111 -4.13 -1.54 16.90
C MET A 111 -3.21 -0.44 17.43
N LYS A 112 -2.94 0.62 16.66
CA LYS A 112 -2.21 1.80 17.15
C LYS A 112 -2.96 2.56 18.25
N SER A 113 -4.29 2.65 18.16
CA SER A 113 -5.12 3.19 19.24
C SER A 113 -5.10 2.31 20.49
N THR A 114 -5.11 0.98 20.34
CA THR A 114 -4.99 0.04 21.47
C THR A 114 -3.59 0.08 22.11
N GLU A 115 -2.53 0.22 21.31
CA GLU A 115 -1.16 0.41 21.79
C GLU A 115 -1.02 1.68 22.64
N ALA A 116 -1.71 2.76 22.29
CA ALA A 116 -1.77 3.96 23.13
C ALA A 116 -2.58 3.74 24.42
N LEU A 117 -3.67 2.96 24.36
CA LEU A 117 -4.46 2.62 25.55
C LEU A 117 -3.66 1.79 26.57
N PHE A 118 -2.78 0.89 26.12
CA PHE A 118 -1.83 0.21 27.01
C PHE A 118 -1.00 1.23 27.82
N LEU A 119 -0.34 2.18 27.14
CA LEU A 119 0.50 3.19 27.80
C LEU A 119 -0.27 4.07 28.81
N ILE A 120 -1.50 4.46 28.50
CA ILE A 120 -2.36 5.24 29.41
C ILE A 120 -2.74 4.41 30.64
N THR A 121 -3.15 3.16 30.45
CA THR A 121 -3.45 2.24 31.56
C THR A 121 -2.21 1.95 32.41
N GLU A 122 -1.02 1.88 31.80
CA GLU A 122 0.25 1.70 32.51
C GLU A 122 0.60 2.93 33.36
N GLU A 123 0.44 4.16 32.85
CA GLU A 123 0.60 5.41 33.60
C GLU A 123 -0.38 5.52 34.77
N GLU A 124 -1.66 5.17 34.54
CA GLU A 124 -2.69 5.13 35.58
C GLU A 124 -2.43 4.08 36.67
N LEU A 125 -1.75 2.97 36.34
CA LEU A 125 -1.45 1.89 37.28
C LEU A 125 -0.11 2.06 37.99
N LEU A 126 0.91 2.66 37.36
CA LEU A 126 2.23 2.88 37.96
C LEU A 126 2.18 3.64 39.28
N ASN A 127 1.18 4.53 39.43
CA ASN A 127 0.92 5.32 40.63
C ASN A 127 0.05 4.61 41.70
N LYS A 128 -0.41 3.38 41.43
CA LYS A 128 -1.36 2.61 42.27
C LYS A 128 -0.81 1.22 42.63
N ASP A 129 -0.40 0.45 41.62
CA ASP A 129 0.16 -0.89 41.76
C ASP A 129 1.16 -1.18 40.63
N ILE A 130 2.43 -1.33 41.02
CA ILE A 130 3.56 -1.54 40.11
C ILE A 130 3.53 -2.93 39.48
N LEU A 131 3.00 -3.95 40.17
CA LEU A 131 2.96 -5.33 39.67
C LEU A 131 1.88 -5.49 38.60
N TRP A 132 0.70 -4.89 38.80
CA TRP A 132 -0.33 -4.82 37.77
C TRP A 132 0.13 -3.97 36.57
N ALA A 133 0.81 -2.85 36.79
CA ALA A 133 1.44 -2.09 35.70
C ALA A 133 2.44 -2.93 34.89
N GLN A 134 3.30 -3.72 35.55
CA GLN A 134 4.24 -4.65 34.87
C GLN A 134 3.52 -5.72 34.04
N ASN A 135 2.39 -6.24 34.51
CA ASN A 135 1.56 -7.17 33.75
C ASN A 135 0.96 -6.52 32.49
N VAL A 136 0.49 -5.28 32.58
CA VAL A 136 -0.03 -4.52 31.42
C VAL A 136 1.10 -4.22 30.43
N ILE A 137 2.28 -3.78 30.89
CA ILE A 137 3.50 -3.60 30.06
C ILE A 137 3.87 -4.89 29.31
N SER A 138 3.77 -6.05 29.97
CA SER A 138 4.05 -7.36 29.36
C SER A 138 3.06 -7.67 28.24
N LEU A 139 1.77 -7.42 28.47
CA LEU A 139 0.71 -7.63 27.49
C LEU A 139 0.81 -6.65 26.29
N GLY A 140 1.13 -5.38 26.54
CA GLY A 140 1.38 -4.37 25.50
C GLY A 140 2.58 -4.72 24.60
N LYS A 141 3.64 -5.31 25.17
CA LYS A 141 4.78 -5.86 24.43
C LYS A 141 4.35 -7.04 23.54
N GLN A 142 3.59 -8.01 24.06
CA GLN A 142 3.06 -9.13 23.27
C GLN A 142 2.15 -8.65 22.13
N PHE A 143 1.22 -7.74 22.43
CA PHE A 143 0.32 -7.12 21.44
C PHE A 143 1.09 -6.41 20.32
N THR A 144 2.21 -5.75 20.66
CA THR A 144 3.11 -5.13 19.67
C THR A 144 3.79 -6.14 18.74
N LYS A 145 4.12 -7.37 19.20
CA LYS A 145 4.62 -8.44 18.31
C LYS A 145 3.55 -8.81 17.26
N ILE A 146 2.30 -9.02 17.68
CA ILE A 146 1.16 -9.33 16.80
C ILE A 146 0.94 -8.21 15.75
N LYS A 147 0.88 -6.96 16.22
CA LYS A 147 0.74 -5.75 15.38
C LYS A 147 1.85 -5.63 14.32
N ASN A 148 3.09 -5.95 14.68
CA ASN A 148 4.24 -5.89 13.78
C ASN A 148 4.21 -7.03 12.74
N ALA A 149 3.87 -8.26 13.17
CA ALA A 149 3.70 -9.40 12.27
C ALA A 149 2.58 -9.16 11.22
N ILE A 150 1.50 -8.46 11.58
CA ILE A 150 0.44 -8.04 10.64
C ILE A 150 0.95 -7.07 9.56
N GLN A 151 2.01 -6.30 9.83
CA GLN A 151 2.74 -5.51 8.83
C GLN A 151 3.78 -6.33 8.02
N GLY A 152 4.00 -7.61 8.34
CA GLY A 152 5.09 -8.41 7.78
C GLY A 152 6.46 -8.11 8.41
N LYS A 153 6.49 -7.57 9.63
CA LYS A 153 7.71 -7.23 10.38
C LYS A 153 7.86 -8.12 11.60
N GLY A 154 8.70 -9.15 11.48
CA GLY A 154 8.98 -10.10 12.56
C GLY A 154 8.04 -11.30 12.63
N SER A 155 8.40 -12.27 13.45
CA SER A 155 7.65 -13.51 13.71
C SER A 155 6.57 -13.32 14.76
N VAL A 156 5.59 -14.24 14.76
CA VAL A 156 4.63 -14.41 15.86
C VAL A 156 5.17 -15.51 16.77
N GLU A 157 5.50 -15.15 18.01
CA GLU A 157 5.73 -16.14 19.08
C GLU A 157 4.39 -16.80 19.46
N ASN A 158 4.43 -18.04 19.95
CA ASN A 158 3.23 -18.72 20.41
C ASN A 158 2.71 -18.05 21.69
N LEU A 159 1.63 -17.27 21.58
CA LEU A 159 0.95 -16.68 22.72
C LEU A 159 0.18 -17.77 23.48
N CYS A 160 0.74 -18.20 24.61
CA CYS A 160 0.03 -19.02 25.60
C CYS A 160 -1.00 -18.15 26.35
N ILE A 161 -2.13 -17.87 25.69
CA ILE A 161 -3.29 -17.24 26.31
C ILE A 161 -3.96 -18.29 27.20
N LYS A 162 -3.91 -18.08 28.51
CA LYS A 162 -4.69 -18.87 29.48
C LYS A 162 -6.13 -18.36 29.50
N GLU A 163 -7.07 -19.26 29.72
CA GLU A 163 -8.48 -18.89 29.94
C GLU A 163 -8.61 -18.02 31.19
N CYS A 164 -9.52 -17.03 31.14
CA CYS A 164 -9.80 -16.19 32.30
C CYS A 164 -10.71 -16.95 33.27
N THR A 165 -10.26 -17.15 34.51
CA THR A 165 -11.02 -17.83 35.58
C THR A 165 -12.18 -17.01 36.16
N ALA A 166 -12.54 -15.90 35.50
CA ALA A 166 -13.49 -14.87 35.94
C ALA A 166 -13.18 -14.28 37.32
N ILE A 167 -14.03 -13.35 37.77
CA ILE A 167 -14.05 -12.89 39.17
C ILE A 167 -14.86 -13.90 39.98
N ASN A 168 -14.31 -14.35 41.09
CA ASN A 168 -14.90 -15.31 42.02
C ASN A 168 -14.40 -15.04 43.45
N PHE A 169 -14.98 -15.70 44.44
CA PHE A 169 -14.69 -15.45 45.86
C PHE A 169 -13.25 -15.78 46.33
N SER A 170 -12.37 -16.30 45.48
CA SER A 170 -10.95 -16.52 45.80
C SER A 170 -9.97 -15.59 45.07
N ASN A 171 -10.47 -14.63 44.26
CA ASN A 171 -9.65 -13.63 43.57
C ASN A 171 -10.24 -12.20 43.60
N TYR A 172 -11.00 -11.88 44.65
CA TYR A 172 -11.58 -10.56 44.95
C TYR A 172 -11.23 -10.16 46.39
#